data_AF-A0A918XST2-F1
#
_entry.id   AF-A0A918XST2-F1
#
_cell.length_a   1.000
_cell.length_b   1.000
_cell.length_c   1.000
_cell.angle_alpha   90.00
_cell.angle_beta   90.00
_cell.angle_gamma   90.00
#
_symmetry.space_group_name_H-M   'P 1'
#
loop_
_entity.id
_entity.type
_entity.pdbx_description
1 polymer ?
#
loop_
_entity_poly.entity_id
_entity_poly.type
_entity_poly.pdbx_seq_one_letter_code
_entity_poly.pdbx_strand_id
1 'polypeptide(L)'
;MPGLSEQEALELFARCVAEVVGERTEAYRDMLRAVQSGQVVDLLLAQSSFDSLKPEARRRISELVQDLVAQHMAGDIDATDPDAVSREPD
;
A
#
# COMPACT_ATOMS: atom_id res chain seq x y z
N MET A 1 2.70 15.02 -15.79
CA MET A 1 3.00 13.96 -14.80
C MET A 1 1.66 13.29 -14.51
N PRO A 2 1.39 12.07 -15.03
CA PRO A 2 0.23 11.35 -14.52
C PRO A 2 0.56 11.02 -13.05
N GLY A 3 -0.31 11.44 -12.13
CA GLY A 3 -0.24 10.93 -10.75
C GLY A 3 -0.66 9.47 -10.72
N LEU A 4 -0.41 8.80 -9.59
CA LEU A 4 -0.92 7.46 -9.32
C LEU A 4 -2.43 7.40 -9.57
N SER A 5 -2.88 6.38 -10.29
CA SER A 5 -4.31 6.04 -10.31
C SER A 5 -4.77 5.59 -8.92
N GLU A 6 -6.07 5.68 -8.67
CA GLU A 6 -6.67 5.21 -7.41
C GLU A 6 -6.36 3.73 -7.15
N GLN A 7 -6.36 2.91 -8.20
CA GLN A 7 -6.02 1.50 -8.15
C GLN A 7 -4.57 1.28 -7.69
N GLU A 8 -3.61 1.96 -8.32
CA GLU A 8 -2.18 1.84 -7.98
C GLU A 8 -1.89 2.34 -6.56
N ALA A 9 -2.56 3.41 -6.13
CA ALA A 9 -2.43 3.93 -4.76
C ALA A 9 -2.95 2.92 -3.73
N LEU A 10 -4.08 2.26 -4.00
CA LEU A 10 -4.64 1.23 -3.13
C LEU A 10 -3.75 -0.02 -3.11
N GLU A 11 -3.17 -0.42 -4.23
CA GLU A 11 -2.24 -1.55 -4.30
C GLU A 11 -0.95 -1.28 -3.51
N LEU A 12 -0.35 -0.10 -3.67
CA LEU A 12 0.80 0.33 -2.86
C LEU A 12 0.45 0.33 -1.37
N PHE A 13 -0.72 0.84 -1.01
CA PHE A 13 -1.17 0.84 0.37
C PHE A 13 -1.31 -0.57 0.93
N ALA A 14 -1.90 -1.50 0.18
CA ALA A 14 -2.03 -2.91 0.58
C ALA A 14 -0.65 -3.58 0.77
N ARG A 15 0.34 -3.27 -0.07
CA ARG A 15 1.72 -3.74 0.08
C ARG A 15 2.35 -3.22 1.39
N CYS A 16 2.21 -1.94 1.71
CA CYS A 16 2.71 -1.38 2.97
C CYS A 16 2.05 -2.03 4.19
N VAL A 17 0.74 -2.29 4.13
CA VAL A 17 0.02 -3.00 5.19
C VAL A 17 0.57 -4.42 5.35
N ALA A 18 0.78 -5.18 4.27
CA ALA A 18 1.42 -6.50 4.33
C ALA A 18 2.81 -6.45 4.96
N GLU A 19 3.63 -5.47 4.60
CA GLU A 19 5.00 -5.36 5.11
C GLU A 19 5.05 -5.11 6.62
N VAL A 20 4.14 -4.26 7.14
CA VAL A 20 4.17 -3.86 8.55
C VAL A 20 3.46 -4.85 9.46
N VAL A 21 2.29 -5.34 9.06
CA VAL A 21 1.46 -6.19 9.93
C VAL A 21 1.43 -7.66 9.50
N GLY A 22 1.84 -7.97 8.27
CA GLY A 22 1.92 -9.32 7.72
C GLY A 22 0.71 -9.71 6.87
N GLU A 23 0.96 -10.51 5.83
CA GLU A 23 -0.03 -10.98 4.84
C GLU A 23 -1.14 -11.87 5.42
N ARG A 24 -0.96 -12.38 6.64
CA ARG A 24 -1.96 -13.25 7.29
C ARG A 24 -2.94 -12.48 8.16
N THR A 25 -2.79 -11.17 8.30
CA THR A 25 -3.67 -10.34 9.15
C THR A 25 -5.00 -10.05 8.48
N GLU A 26 -6.02 -9.82 9.30
CA GLU A 26 -7.35 -9.38 8.85
C GLU A 26 -7.26 -8.03 8.12
N ALA A 27 -6.47 -7.08 8.65
CA ALA A 27 -6.25 -5.79 8.03
C ALA A 27 -5.70 -5.89 6.59
N TYR A 28 -4.73 -6.78 6.34
CA TYR A 28 -4.23 -6.98 4.97
C TYR A 28 -5.28 -7.63 4.06
N ARG A 29 -6.03 -8.63 4.56
CA ARG A 29 -7.07 -9.31 3.75
C ARG A 29 -8.21 -8.37 3.37
N ASP A 30 -8.64 -7.52 4.30
CA ASP A 30 -9.68 -6.52 4.04
C ASP A 30 -9.18 -5.48 3.04
N MET A 31 -7.90 -5.06 3.15
CA MET A 31 -7.30 -4.15 2.20
C MET A 31 -7.20 -4.76 0.80
N LEU A 32 -6.76 -6.02 0.69
CA LEU A 32 -6.69 -6.74 -0.57
C LEU A 32 -8.09 -6.90 -1.20
N ARG A 33 -9.11 -7.18 -0.38
CA ARG A 33 -10.51 -7.24 -0.85
C ARG A 33 -10.95 -5.89 -1.41
N ALA A 34 -10.67 -4.79 -0.72
CA ALA A 34 -11.03 -3.45 -1.16
C ALA A 34 -10.36 -3.09 -2.50
N VAL A 35 -9.07 -3.41 -2.66
CA VAL A 35 -8.31 -3.24 -3.92
C VAL A 35 -8.98 -4.01 -5.06
N GLN A 36 -9.38 -5.26 -4.83
CA GLN A 36 -9.92 -6.15 -5.87
C GLN A 36 -11.36 -5.81 -6.24
N SER A 37 -12.19 -5.41 -5.28
CA SER A 37 -13.62 -5.20 -5.51
C SER A 37 -13.96 -3.79 -5.99
N GLY A 38 -13.17 -2.78 -5.59
CA GLY A 38 -13.46 -1.37 -5.81
C GLY A 38 -14.77 -0.91 -5.16
N GLN A 39 -15.39 -1.72 -4.30
CA GLN A 39 -16.66 -1.41 -3.66
C GLN A 39 -16.43 -0.50 -2.45
N VAL A 40 -17.24 0.55 -2.33
CA VAL A 40 -17.19 1.48 -1.19
C VAL A 40 -17.32 0.77 0.16
N VAL A 41 -18.14 -0.28 0.23
CA VAL A 41 -18.33 -1.06 1.46
C VAL A 41 -17.03 -1.76 1.89
N ASP A 42 -16.28 -2.32 0.94
CA ASP A 42 -15.01 -2.99 1.23
C ASP A 42 -13.92 -1.98 1.60
N LEU A 43 -13.92 -0.78 0.97
CA LEU A 43 -13.03 0.32 1.36
C LEU A 43 -13.28 0.78 2.82
N LEU A 44 -14.55 0.90 3.22
CA LEU A 44 -14.92 1.25 4.60
C LEU A 44 -14.52 0.15 5.60
N LEU A 45 -14.68 -1.12 5.23
CA LEU A 45 -14.22 -2.24 6.04
C LEU A 45 -12.70 -2.20 6.22
N ALA A 46 -11.96 -2.03 5.13
CA ALA A 46 -10.52 -1.93 5.13
C ALA A 46 -10.01 -0.74 5.95
N GLN A 47 -10.70 0.41 5.90
CA GLN A 47 -10.41 1.56 6.73
C GLN A 47 -10.61 1.25 8.22
N SER A 48 -11.73 0.62 8.58
CA SER A 48 -12.01 0.21 9.97
C SER A 48 -10.93 -0.75 10.51
N SER A 49 -10.55 -1.74 9.70
CA SER A 49 -9.50 -2.69 10.05
C SER A 49 -8.14 -2.01 10.19
N PHE A 50 -7.82 -1.04 9.33
CA PHE A 50 -6.62 -0.21 9.46
C PHE A 50 -6.64 0.63 10.75
N ASP A 51 -7.76 1.28 11.08
CA ASP A 51 -7.89 2.11 12.27
C ASP A 51 -7.80 1.32 13.58
N SER A 52 -8.15 0.03 13.54
CA SER A 52 -7.98 -0.90 14.66
C SER A 52 -6.51 -1.26 14.94
N LEU A 53 -5.60 -0.99 14.00
CA LEU A 53 -4.18 -1.29 14.17
C LEU A 53 -3.56 -0.42 15.28
N LYS A 54 -2.50 -0.97 15.89
CA LYS A 54 -1.71 -0.24 16.88
C LYS A 54 -1.21 1.08 16.29
N PRO A 55 -1.19 2.19 17.07
CA PRO A 55 -0.72 3.49 16.58
C PRO A 55 0.67 3.45 15.93
N GLU A 56 1.58 2.64 16.47
CA GLU A 56 2.92 2.43 15.93
C GLU A 56 2.90 1.79 14.53
N ALA A 57 2.04 0.79 14.32
CA ALA A 57 1.88 0.13 13.03
C ALA A 57 1.29 1.09 11.99
N ARG A 58 0.24 1.85 12.36
CA ARG A 58 -0.35 2.87 11.47
C ARG A 58 0.67 3.92 11.07
N ARG A 59 1.45 4.42 12.03
CA ARG A 59 2.50 5.40 11.77
C ARG A 59 3.53 4.86 10.77
N ARG A 60 4.00 3.63 10.99
CA ARG A 60 4.99 2.99 10.10
C ARG A 60 4.45 2.75 8.70
N ILE A 61 3.18 2.37 8.57
CA ILE A 61 2.51 2.23 7.26
C ILE A 61 2.45 3.60 6.56
N SER A 62 2.06 4.66 7.27
CA SER A 62 2.01 6.01 6.68
C SER A 62 3.36 6.53 6.22
N GLU A 63 4.43 6.27 6.98
CA GLU A 63 5.81 6.62 6.61
C GLU A 63 6.22 5.88 5.32
N LEU A 64 5.99 4.57 5.23
CA LEU A 64 6.29 3.79 4.03
C LEU A 64 5.51 4.26 2.79
N VAL A 65 4.22 4.57 2.95
CA VAL A 65 3.40 5.09 1.84
C VAL A 65 3.94 6.43 1.35
N GLN A 66 4.31 7.33 2.27
CA GLN A 66 4.88 8.63 1.89
C GLN A 66 6.20 8.48 1.14
N ASP A 67 7.08 7.58 1.60
CA ASP A 67 8.35 7.31 0.94
C ASP A 67 8.14 6.72 -0.47
N LEU A 68 7.22 5.76 -0.63
CA LEU A 68 6.91 5.16 -1.94
C LEU A 68 6.27 6.18 -2.90
N VAL A 69 5.37 7.02 -2.41
CA VAL A 69 4.77 8.09 -3.24
C VAL A 69 5.83 9.11 -3.65
N ALA A 70 6.76 9.46 -2.75
CA ALA A 70 7.86 10.36 -3.06
C ALA A 70 8.80 9.77 -4.13
N GLN A 71 9.15 8.48 -4.01
CA GLN A 71 9.96 7.76 -5.00
C GLN A 71 9.25 7.63 -6.35
N HIS A 72 7.94 7.36 -6.36
CA HIS A 72 7.15 7.33 -7.60
C HIS A 72 7.08 8.71 -8.28
N MET A 73 6.91 9.79 -7.51
CA MET A 73 6.93 11.16 -8.03
C MET A 73 8.32 11.57 -8.57
N ALA A 74 9.39 11.00 -8.02
CA ALA A 74 10.76 11.18 -8.51
C ALA A 74 11.04 10.37 -9.79
N GLY A 75 10.16 9.44 -10.18
CA GLY A 75 10.33 8.57 -11.34
C GLY A 75 11.16 7.30 -11.07
N ASP A 76 11.41 6.97 -9.80
CA ASP A 76 12.25 5.83 -9.39
C ASP A 76 11.47 4.51 -9.18
N ILE A 77 10.12 4.54 -9.24
CA ILE A 77 9.29 3.34 -9.09
C ILE A 77 8.36 3.17 -10.30
N ASP A 78 8.56 2.08 -11.04
CA ASP A 78 7.55 1.53 -11.94
C ASP A 78 6.63 0.59 -11.13
N ALA A 79 5.39 1.01 -10.89
CA ALA A 79 4.41 0.24 -10.10
C ALA A 79 4.02 -1.10 -10.74
N THR A 80 4.40 -1.29 -12.01
CA THR A 80 4.07 -2.44 -12.86
C THR A 80 5.06 -3.60 -12.77
N ASP A 81 6.22 -3.41 -12.13
CA ASP A 81 7.30 -4.40 -12.13
C ASP A 81 7.56 -4.98 -10.71
N PRO A 82 7.18 -6.25 -10.44
CA PRO A 82 7.46 -6.90 -9.16
C PRO A 82 8.94 -7.25 -8.94
N ASP A 83 9.82 -7.00 -9.91
CA ASP A 83 11.25 -7.35 -9.92
C ASP A 83 12.18 -6.12 -9.81
N ALA A 84 11.65 -4.91 -9.73
CA ALA A 84 12.44 -3.67 -9.69
C ALA A 84 13.35 -3.50 -8.45
N VAL A 85 13.29 -4.42 -7.47
CA VAL A 85 14.15 -4.42 -6.28
C VAL A 85 15.61 -4.83 -6.59
N SER A 86 15.92 -5.34 -7.78
CA SER A 86 17.26 -5.87 -8.08
C SER A 86 18.02 -5.07 -9.15
N ARG A 87 18.49 -3.86 -8.83
CA ARG A 87 19.71 -3.31 -9.46
C ARG A 87 20.55 -2.52 -8.46
N GLU A 88 21.59 -3.18 -7.96
CA GLU A 88 22.74 -2.55 -7.30
C GLU A 88 23.41 -1.51 -8.24
N PRO A 89 24.02 -0.43 -7.71
CA PRO A 89 24.71 0.55 -8.52
C PRO A 89 26.12 0.05 -8.89
N ASP A 90 26.51 0.23 -10.16
CA ASP A 90 27.90 0.13 -10.63
C ASP A 90 28.61 1.49 -10.47
#